data_AF-A0A842ICU3-F1
#
_entry.id   AF-A0A842ICU3-F1
#
_cell.length_a   1.000
_cell.length_b   1.000
_cell.length_c   1.000
_cell.angle_alpha   90.00
_cell.angle_beta   90.00
_cell.angle_gamma   90.00
#
_symmetry.space_group_name_H-M   'P 1'
#
loop_
_entity.id
_entity.type
_entity.pdbx_description
1 polymer ?
#
loop_
_entity_poly.entity_id
_entity_poly.type
_entity_poly.pdbx_seq_one_letter_code
_entity_poly.pdbx_strand_id
1 'polypeptide(L)'
;MTRGLGMVGLARRGLLAVVASACLAGVTLAEGKVPLAENQHIRDSLVAGRIADVLRTECSGLHARMILVLQKLDDLKEYAIAEGYTEAEVKAFLKDKDQKNAMKALAADYLAKAGAVKGDEESYCRVGKEEIAKETLAGSLLWSW
;
A
#
# COMPACT_ATOMS: atom_id res chain seq x y z
N MET A 1 -17.15 7.76 -66.24
CA MET A 1 -16.19 7.24 -67.24
C MET A 1 -15.16 8.33 -67.52
N THR A 2 -13.87 7.96 -67.35
CA THR A 2 -12.62 8.48 -67.97
C THR A 2 -12.20 9.94 -67.73
N ARG A 3 -11.28 10.23 -66.79
CA ARG A 3 -9.78 10.18 -66.84
C ARG A 3 -9.15 11.18 -67.81
N GLY A 4 -8.32 12.08 -67.27
CA GLY A 4 -7.37 12.92 -68.02
C GLY A 4 -6.27 13.45 -67.08
N LEU A 5 -5.22 12.66 -66.94
CA LEU A 5 -4.06 12.86 -66.07
C LEU A 5 -3.09 13.87 -66.71
N GLY A 6 -2.96 15.07 -66.14
CA GLY A 6 -1.94 16.05 -66.54
C GLY A 6 -0.68 15.89 -65.70
N MET A 7 0.32 15.21 -66.24
CA MET A 7 1.67 15.12 -65.66
C MET A 7 2.39 16.47 -65.83
N VAL A 8 2.57 17.21 -64.73
CA VAL A 8 3.56 18.29 -64.66
C VAL A 8 4.82 17.72 -64.01
N GLY A 9 5.80 17.38 -64.86
CA GLY A 9 7.17 17.20 -64.41
C GLY A 9 7.80 18.57 -64.23
N LEU A 10 8.18 18.93 -63.00
CA LEU A 10 9.09 20.06 -62.78
C LEU A 10 10.20 19.65 -61.81
N ALA A 11 11.33 19.35 -62.43
CA ALA A 11 12.68 19.76 -62.04
C ALA A 11 13.08 19.67 -60.56
N ARG A 12 13.90 18.64 -60.29
CA ARG A 12 14.95 18.62 -59.26
C ARG A 12 15.58 20.00 -59.04
N ARG A 13 15.50 20.51 -57.82
CA ARG A 13 16.49 21.43 -57.20
C ARG A 13 16.18 21.56 -55.70
N GLY A 14 17.19 21.32 -54.89
CA GLY A 14 17.23 21.80 -53.50
C GLY A 14 16.71 20.82 -52.45
N LEU A 15 17.60 19.94 -52.02
CA LEU A 15 17.52 19.20 -50.77
C LEU A 15 17.47 20.19 -49.59
N LEU A 16 16.28 20.49 -49.05
CA LEU A 16 16.13 21.10 -47.72
C LEU A 16 14.84 20.55 -47.09
N ALA A 17 14.92 19.30 -46.61
CA ALA A 17 13.91 18.74 -45.71
C ALA A 17 14.08 19.40 -44.33
N VAL A 18 13.35 20.48 -44.08
CA VAL A 18 13.16 21.00 -42.71
C VAL A 18 12.16 20.07 -42.04
N VAL A 19 12.66 18.98 -41.47
CA VAL A 19 11.92 18.15 -40.52
C VAL A 19 11.82 18.98 -39.24
N ALA A 20 10.68 19.64 -39.05
CA ALA A 20 10.33 20.23 -37.77
C ALA A 20 10.00 19.09 -36.80
N SER A 21 11.04 18.48 -36.24
CA SER A 21 10.95 17.60 -35.08
C SER A 21 10.51 18.46 -33.90
N ALA A 22 9.20 18.59 -33.70
CA ALA A 22 8.65 19.09 -32.46
C ALA A 22 9.04 18.07 -31.37
N CYS A 23 10.08 18.41 -30.60
CA CYS A 23 10.36 17.77 -29.33
C CYS A 23 9.11 17.91 -28.45
N LEU A 24 8.28 16.86 -28.42
CA LEU A 24 7.43 16.59 -27.28
C LEU A 24 8.39 16.30 -26.13
N ALA A 25 8.86 17.36 -25.46
CA ALA A 25 9.38 17.26 -24.12
C ALA A 25 8.21 16.76 -23.27
N GLY A 26 8.12 15.45 -23.12
CA GLY A 26 7.25 14.84 -22.13
C GLY A 26 7.63 15.47 -20.81
N VAL A 27 6.75 16.30 -20.26
CA VAL A 27 6.78 16.65 -18.86
C VAL A 27 6.52 15.32 -18.15
N THR A 28 7.58 14.61 -17.80
CA THR A 28 7.51 13.59 -16.76
C THR A 28 7.22 14.37 -15.50
N LEU A 29 5.93 14.54 -15.18
CA LEU A 29 5.55 14.82 -13.81
C LEU A 29 6.26 13.74 -12.99
N ALA A 30 7.17 14.14 -12.13
CA ALA A 30 7.64 13.23 -11.10
C ALA A 30 6.37 12.76 -10.39
N GLU A 31 5.97 11.51 -10.61
CA GLU A 31 4.99 10.84 -9.75
C GLU A 31 5.63 10.83 -8.37
N GLY A 32 5.34 11.89 -7.60
CA GLY A 32 5.76 11.97 -6.22
C GLY A 32 5.16 10.76 -5.53
N LYS A 33 6.01 9.91 -4.96
CA LYS A 33 5.59 8.81 -4.11
C LYS A 33 4.49 9.31 -3.16
N VAL A 34 3.38 8.59 -3.09
CA VAL A 34 2.27 8.95 -2.21
C VAL A 34 2.78 9.06 -0.77
N PRO A 35 2.18 9.86 0.11
CA PRO A 35 2.57 9.83 1.52
C PRO A 35 2.48 8.40 2.08
N LEU A 36 3.43 8.00 2.94
CA LEU A 36 3.42 6.67 3.61
C LEU A 36 2.06 6.38 4.29
N ALA A 37 1.43 7.43 4.81
CA ALA A 37 0.11 7.42 5.43
C ALA A 37 -1.06 7.12 4.48
N GLU A 38 -0.84 7.27 3.17
CA GLU A 38 -1.83 7.15 2.09
C GLU A 38 -1.58 5.91 1.21
N ASN A 39 -0.36 5.34 1.26
CA ASN A 39 -0.09 4.05 0.63
C ASN A 39 -0.95 2.95 1.28
N GLN A 40 -1.90 2.39 0.52
CA GLN A 40 -2.87 1.43 1.03
C GLN A 40 -2.20 0.17 1.61
N HIS A 41 -1.21 -0.40 0.92
CA HIS A 41 -0.53 -1.60 1.39
C HIS A 41 0.17 -1.38 2.74
N ILE A 42 0.81 -0.23 2.91
CA ILE A 42 1.46 0.15 4.18
C ILE A 42 0.44 0.34 5.29
N ARG A 43 -0.61 1.12 5.02
CA ARG A 43 -1.68 1.35 6.02
C ARG A 43 -2.34 0.04 6.45
N ASP A 44 -2.76 -0.78 5.50
CA ASP A 44 -3.51 -2.01 5.77
C ASP A 44 -2.64 -3.01 6.54
N SER A 45 -1.35 -3.09 6.22
CA SER A 45 -0.39 -3.93 6.96
C SER A 45 -0.19 -3.46 8.40
N LEU A 46 -0.06 -2.14 8.62
CA LEU A 46 0.10 -1.58 9.96
C LEU A 46 -1.18 -1.70 10.79
N VAL A 47 -2.36 -1.51 10.17
CA VAL A 47 -3.66 -1.70 10.81
C VAL A 47 -3.86 -3.17 11.17
N ALA A 48 -3.57 -4.10 10.27
CA ALA A 48 -3.65 -5.54 10.54
C ALA A 48 -2.71 -5.97 11.69
N GLY A 49 -1.47 -5.48 11.69
CA GLY A 49 -0.54 -5.68 12.79
C GLY A 49 -1.08 -5.16 14.12
N ARG A 50 -1.73 -3.98 14.11
CA ARG A 50 -2.36 -3.42 15.31
C ARG A 50 -3.60 -4.20 15.76
N ILE A 51 -4.42 -4.70 14.83
CA ILE A 51 -5.57 -5.57 15.12
C ILE A 51 -5.07 -6.83 15.84
N ALA A 52 -4.07 -7.52 15.27
CA ALA A 52 -3.48 -8.71 15.87
C ALA A 52 -2.90 -8.43 17.27
N ASP A 53 -2.22 -7.29 17.44
CA ASP A 53 -1.64 -6.85 18.71
C ASP A 53 -2.70 -6.59 19.79
N VAL A 54 -3.83 -5.97 19.44
CA VAL A 54 -4.94 -5.78 20.39
C VAL A 54 -5.58 -7.12 20.74
N LEU A 55 -5.86 -7.98 19.76
CA LEU A 55 -6.49 -9.28 19.99
C LEU A 55 -5.70 -10.16 20.96
N ARG A 56 -4.38 -10.29 20.77
CA ARG A 56 -3.51 -11.06 21.70
C ARG A 56 -3.32 -10.40 23.07
N THR A 57 -3.63 -9.11 23.19
CA THR A 57 -3.47 -8.36 24.45
C THR A 57 -4.72 -8.51 25.30
N GLU A 58 -5.90 -8.45 24.67
CA GLU A 58 -7.19 -8.54 25.35
C GLU A 58 -7.68 -9.99 25.51
N CYS A 59 -7.17 -10.94 24.73
CA CYS A 59 -7.49 -12.37 24.84
C CYS A 59 -6.27 -13.20 25.27
N SER A 60 -6.37 -13.88 26.42
CA SER A 60 -5.31 -14.70 26.98
C SER A 60 -4.97 -15.96 26.16
N GLY A 61 -5.92 -16.48 25.37
CA GLY A 61 -5.75 -17.66 24.52
C GLY A 61 -5.23 -17.38 23.11
N LEU A 62 -4.90 -16.11 22.78
CA LEU A 62 -4.34 -15.72 21.49
C LEU A 62 -2.88 -15.32 21.63
N HIS A 63 -2.05 -15.81 20.73
CA HIS A 63 -0.61 -15.59 20.77
C HIS A 63 -0.08 -15.19 19.41
N ALA A 64 0.93 -14.31 19.40
CA ALA A 64 1.57 -13.88 18.17
C ALA A 64 2.52 -14.96 17.63
N ARG A 65 2.50 -15.17 16.31
CA ARG A 65 3.52 -15.89 15.57
C ARG A 65 4.72 -14.96 15.37
N MET A 66 5.52 -14.77 16.42
CA MET A 66 6.56 -13.72 16.45
C MET A 66 7.53 -13.76 15.27
N ILE A 67 7.95 -14.96 14.83
CA ILE A 67 8.82 -15.10 13.65
C ILE A 67 8.14 -14.50 12.40
N LEU A 68 6.87 -14.83 12.19
CA LEU A 68 6.10 -14.32 11.06
C LEU A 68 5.83 -12.81 11.15
N VAL A 69 5.57 -12.29 12.36
CA VAL A 69 5.42 -10.84 12.58
C VAL A 69 6.70 -10.12 12.17
N LEU A 70 7.87 -10.61 12.59
CA LEU A 70 9.16 -10.00 12.23
C LEU A 70 9.41 -10.07 10.72
N GLN A 71 9.12 -11.21 10.08
CA GLN A 71 9.20 -11.36 8.63
C GLN A 71 8.30 -10.35 7.90
N LYS A 72 7.03 -10.22 8.32
CA LYS A 72 6.08 -9.29 7.69
C LYS A 72 6.47 -7.82 7.86
N LEU A 73 7.09 -7.46 8.99
CA LEU A 73 7.64 -6.12 9.18
C LEU A 73 8.82 -5.83 8.26
N ASP A 74 9.67 -6.83 8.02
CA ASP A 74 10.79 -6.72 7.09
C ASP A 74 10.30 -6.63 5.64
N ASP A 75 9.38 -7.51 5.22
CA ASP A 75 8.69 -7.45 3.92
C ASP A 75 8.10 -6.04 3.68
N LEU A 76 7.45 -5.47 4.69
CA LEU A 76 6.81 -4.15 4.59
C LEU A 76 7.85 -3.01 4.46
N LYS A 77 8.99 -3.14 5.14
CA LYS A 77 10.10 -2.20 5.04
C LYS A 77 10.71 -2.27 3.64
N GLU A 78 10.97 -3.48 3.13
CA GLU A 78 11.50 -3.69 1.78
C GLU A 78 10.56 -3.13 0.72
N TYR A 79 9.26 -3.38 0.86
CA TYR A 79 8.23 -2.79 0.00
C TYR A 79 8.31 -1.25 0.00
N ALA A 80 8.37 -0.62 1.18
CA ALA A 80 8.48 0.84 1.24
C ALA A 80 9.76 1.36 0.55
N ILE A 81 10.89 0.67 0.71
CA ILE A 81 12.13 1.06 0.03
C ILE A 81 12.00 0.91 -1.49
N ALA A 82 11.38 -0.17 -1.95
CA ALA A 82 11.12 -0.39 -3.38
C ALA A 82 10.22 0.69 -4.00
N GLU A 83 9.27 1.22 -3.23
CA GLU A 83 8.40 2.36 -3.60
C GLU A 83 9.14 3.73 -3.54
N GLY A 84 10.42 3.75 -3.20
CA GLY A 84 11.25 4.96 -3.17
C GLY A 84 11.20 5.76 -1.86
N TYR A 85 10.66 5.19 -0.78
CA TYR A 85 10.81 5.77 0.56
C TYR A 85 12.19 5.43 1.13
N THR A 86 12.83 6.43 1.74
CA THR A 86 14.08 6.24 2.47
C THR A 86 13.80 5.60 3.83
N GLU A 87 14.77 4.89 4.38
CA GLU A 87 14.66 4.34 5.74
C GLU A 87 14.40 5.43 6.79
N ALA A 88 14.94 6.64 6.58
CA ALA A 88 14.72 7.79 7.45
C ALA A 88 13.27 8.26 7.43
N GLU A 89 12.65 8.34 6.24
CA GLU A 89 11.23 8.67 6.08
C GLU A 89 10.34 7.62 6.75
N VAL A 90 10.60 6.33 6.52
CA VAL A 90 9.85 5.23 7.16
C VAL A 90 9.98 5.30 8.68
N LYS A 91 11.19 5.50 9.20
CA LYS A 91 11.43 5.60 10.65
C LYS A 91 10.78 6.84 11.26
N ALA A 92 10.78 7.98 10.56
CA ALA A 92 10.11 9.19 11.01
C ALA A 92 8.59 8.95 11.08
N PHE A 93 8.01 8.36 10.04
CA PHE A 93 6.60 8.00 9.98
C PHE A 93 6.18 7.05 11.12
N LEU A 94 6.95 5.99 11.38
CA LEU A 94 6.65 5.05 12.48
C LEU A 94 6.80 5.67 13.89
N LYS A 95 7.50 6.80 14.01
CA LYS A 95 7.65 7.55 15.27
C LYS A 95 6.62 8.66 15.44
N ASP A 96 5.98 9.07 14.36
CA ASP A 96 4.96 10.11 14.36
C ASP A 96 3.75 9.67 15.19
N LYS A 97 3.39 10.49 16.17
CA LYS A 97 2.29 10.15 17.10
C LYS A 97 0.94 10.21 16.43
N ASP A 98 0.73 11.13 15.50
CA ASP A 98 -0.54 11.33 14.83
C ASP A 98 -0.80 10.18 13.86
N GLN A 99 0.23 9.75 13.12
CA GLN A 99 0.15 8.57 12.26
C GLN A 99 -0.14 7.30 13.05
N LYS A 100 0.53 7.11 14.20
CA LYS A 100 0.24 5.97 15.10
C LYS A 100 -1.18 6.01 15.64
N ASN A 101 -1.66 7.19 16.03
CA ASN A 101 -3.02 7.35 16.56
C ASN A 101 -4.07 7.09 15.46
N ALA A 102 -3.81 7.52 14.22
CA ALA A 102 -4.66 7.20 13.08
C ALA A 102 -4.77 5.69 12.85
N MET A 103 -3.64 4.96 12.81
CA MET A 103 -3.66 3.50 12.64
C MET A 103 -4.36 2.78 13.81
N LYS A 104 -4.18 3.26 15.04
CA LYS A 104 -4.89 2.75 16.23
C LYS A 104 -6.39 2.98 16.14
N ALA A 105 -6.83 4.14 15.66
CA ALA A 105 -8.25 4.45 15.49
C ALA A 105 -8.89 3.56 14.44
N LEU A 106 -8.23 3.33 13.31
CA LEU A 106 -8.69 2.41 12.26
C LEU A 106 -8.81 0.98 12.78
N ALA A 107 -7.82 0.48 13.51
CA ALA A 107 -7.87 -0.84 14.12
C ALA A 107 -9.00 -0.96 15.16
N ALA A 108 -9.20 0.07 15.99
CA ALA A 108 -10.27 0.08 16.99
C ALA A 108 -11.67 0.10 16.37
N ASP A 109 -11.87 0.91 15.32
CA ASP A 109 -13.12 0.95 14.55
C ASP A 109 -13.42 -0.40 13.88
N TYR A 110 -12.40 -1.02 13.27
CA TYR A 110 -12.53 -2.37 12.70
C TYR A 110 -12.96 -3.39 13.76
N LEU A 111 -12.26 -3.43 14.90
CA LEU A 111 -12.54 -4.38 15.97
C LEU A 111 -13.95 -4.20 16.55
N ALA A 112 -14.39 -2.95 16.73
CA ALA A 112 -15.75 -2.66 17.17
C ALA A 112 -16.79 -3.19 16.17
N LYS A 113 -16.56 -2.98 14.87
CA LYS A 113 -17.43 -3.51 13.79
C LYS A 113 -17.41 -5.04 13.70
N ALA A 114 -16.28 -5.67 14.02
CA ALA A 114 -16.17 -7.14 14.14
C ALA A 114 -16.84 -7.70 15.40
N GLY A 115 -17.30 -6.84 16.31
CA GLY A 115 -18.01 -7.21 17.52
C GLY A 115 -17.12 -7.43 18.74
N ALA A 116 -15.91 -6.87 18.77
CA ALA A 116 -15.11 -6.78 19.98
C ALA A 116 -15.69 -5.68 20.89
N VAL A 117 -15.87 -6.01 22.17
CA VAL A 117 -16.47 -5.14 23.18
C VAL A 117 -15.45 -4.87 24.27
N LYS A 118 -15.18 -3.59 24.53
CA LYS A 118 -14.18 -3.19 25.53
C LYS A 118 -14.55 -3.75 26.92
N GLY A 119 -13.61 -4.47 27.53
CA GLY A 119 -13.78 -5.10 28.84
C GLY A 119 -14.41 -6.50 28.80
N ASP A 120 -14.72 -7.02 27.61
CA ASP A 120 -15.20 -8.38 27.39
C ASP A 120 -14.14 -9.18 26.62
N GLU A 121 -13.31 -9.92 27.36
CA GLU A 121 -12.25 -10.78 26.81
C GLU A 121 -12.79 -11.82 25.81
N GLU A 122 -13.94 -12.44 26.08
CA GLU A 122 -14.50 -13.49 25.22
C GLU A 122 -14.84 -12.92 23.83
N SER A 123 -15.31 -11.67 23.77
CA SER A 123 -15.57 -10.99 22.50
C SER A 123 -14.31 -10.84 21.65
N TYR A 124 -13.16 -10.47 22.25
CA TYR A 124 -11.88 -10.36 21.54
C TYR A 124 -11.36 -11.75 21.13
N CYS A 125 -11.49 -12.76 22.00
CA CYS A 125 -11.11 -14.13 21.67
C CYS A 125 -11.90 -14.67 20.47
N ARG A 126 -13.22 -14.42 20.42
CA ARG A 126 -14.07 -14.81 19.29
C ARG A 126 -13.62 -14.13 18.01
N VAL A 127 -13.46 -12.80 18.03
CA VAL A 127 -13.00 -12.04 16.86
C VAL A 127 -11.66 -12.57 16.37
N GLY A 128 -10.69 -12.79 17.26
CA GLY A 128 -9.37 -13.28 16.83
C GLY A 128 -9.39 -14.69 16.26
N LYS A 129 -10.23 -15.60 16.79
CA LYS A 129 -10.44 -16.92 16.19
C LYS A 129 -11.08 -16.84 14.80
N GLU A 130 -12.02 -15.90 14.60
CA GLU A 130 -12.58 -15.63 13.28
C GLU A 130 -11.55 -15.07 12.30
N GLU A 131 -10.69 -14.14 12.73
CA GLU A 131 -9.60 -13.60 11.91
C GLU A 131 -8.64 -14.72 11.48
N ILE A 132 -8.27 -15.63 12.40
CA ILE A 132 -7.46 -16.82 12.10
C ILE A 132 -8.16 -17.72 11.08
N ALA A 133 -9.45 -18.02 11.29
CA ALA A 133 -10.22 -18.90 10.41
C ALA A 133 -10.42 -18.31 9.00
N LYS A 134 -10.51 -16.98 8.89
CA LYS A 134 -10.60 -16.25 7.61
C LYS A 134 -9.25 -16.03 6.94
N GLU A 135 -8.15 -16.43 7.58
CA GLU A 135 -6.78 -16.22 7.11
C GLU A 135 -6.48 -14.76 6.73
N THR A 136 -7.07 -13.82 7.47
CA THR A 136 -6.78 -12.39 7.25
C THR A 136 -5.32 -12.10 7.55
N LEU A 137 -4.80 -10.96 7.10
CA LEU A 137 -3.44 -10.57 7.48
C LEU A 137 -3.28 -10.54 9.01
N ALA A 138 -4.24 -9.98 9.75
CA ALA A 138 -4.20 -9.97 11.22
C ALA A 138 -4.27 -11.40 11.81
N GLY A 139 -5.17 -12.24 11.30
CA GLY A 139 -5.31 -13.64 11.73
C GLY A 139 -4.08 -14.50 11.45
N SER A 140 -3.41 -14.26 10.33
CA SER A 140 -2.18 -14.98 9.95
C SER A 140 -1.04 -14.76 10.96
N LEU A 141 -1.04 -13.60 11.64
CA LEU A 141 -0.06 -13.25 12.67
C LEU A 141 -0.35 -13.92 14.01
N LEU A 142 -1.47 -14.64 14.13
CA LEU A 142 -1.94 -15.22 15.38
C LEU A 142 -2.03 -16.75 15.33
N TRP A 143 -1.94 -17.35 16.50
CA TRP A 143 -2.36 -18.73 16.74
C TRP A 143 -3.17 -18.78 18.04
N SER A 144 -4.04 -19.78 18.15
CA SER A 144 -4.92 -19.99 19.30
C SER A 144 -4.70 -21.37 19.90
N TRP A 145 -4.85 -21.49 21.22
CA TRP A 145 -4.95 -22.77 21.94
C TRP A 145 -6.36 -22.98 22.50
#